data_AF-A0A8D8GG08-F1
#
_entry.id   AF-A0A8D8GG08-F1
#
_cell.length_a   1.000
_cell.length_b   1.000
_cell.length_c   1.000
_cell.angle_alpha   90.00
_cell.angle_beta   90.00
_cell.angle_gamma   90.00
#
_symmetry.space_group_name_H-M   'P 1'
#
loop_
_entity.id
_entity.type
_entity.pdbx_description
1 polymer ?
#
loop_
_entity_poly.entity_id
_entity_poly.type
_entity_poly.pdbx_seq_one_letter_code
_entity_poly.pdbx_strand_id
1 'polypeptide(L)'
;AAKALAEAMQTVQHTKHFAHPANWAGFILIGGNVRLSNKVALIGQALCELMRTPDKCRDALRVCLHLVEKSLQRIHRGQKNAMYTTQKSIENKAGPVIGWKDLLMAVGFRFEPAANGIPSSVFFPQTDPEDRLSQCSASLQALLGLSPTTLHALSKLVNNAEIADEIIGVMRNVVTQFPPKGTTSNESESIDIIIGVRLWRVAGCHELLASLGFDLMEVGQDQVTLRTGKQANRRNCQFVLQSLLALFDTQEAPKSLGIESSSSSESLNEDTSDEAAPAAKPPSPTPTAPEAQRSVSPAVTVKSQASYNFPRPPLPFRRVPFLSTRSAFISY
;
A
#
# COMPACT_ATOMS: atom_id res chain seq x y z
N ALA A 1 -4.75 0.69 34.03
CA ALA A 1 -5.36 2.03 33.87
C ALA A 1 -6.71 1.97 33.15
N ALA A 2 -6.79 1.49 31.89
CA ALA A 2 -8.02 1.55 31.08
C ALA A 2 -9.24 0.77 31.63
N LYS A 3 -9.05 -0.40 32.25
CA LYS A 3 -10.17 -1.20 32.80
C LYS A 3 -10.85 -0.54 34.00
N ALA A 4 -10.05 -0.04 34.96
CA ALA A 4 -10.56 0.65 36.14
C ALA A 4 -11.29 1.96 35.77
N LEU A 5 -10.81 2.65 34.72
CA LEU A 5 -11.47 3.84 34.20
C LEU A 5 -12.81 3.49 33.53
N ALA A 6 -12.87 2.41 32.74
CA ALA A 6 -14.12 1.93 32.13
C ALA A 6 -15.18 1.54 33.18
N GLU A 7 -14.79 0.85 34.26
CA GLU A 7 -15.67 0.48 35.37
C GLU A 7 -16.17 1.70 36.16
N ALA A 8 -15.27 2.66 36.43
CA ALA A 8 -15.65 3.94 37.04
C ALA A 8 -16.65 4.72 36.17
N MET A 9 -16.47 4.69 34.85
CA MET A 9 -17.35 5.37 33.89
C MET A 9 -18.72 4.72 33.77
N GLN A 10 -18.82 3.39 33.81
CA GLN A 10 -20.12 2.72 33.91
C GLN A 10 -20.87 3.16 35.17
N THR A 11 -20.16 3.29 36.30
CA THR A 11 -20.75 3.76 37.56
C THR A 11 -21.29 5.19 37.43
N VAL A 12 -20.54 6.10 36.79
CA VAL A 12 -20.99 7.48 36.55
C VAL A 12 -22.21 7.53 35.62
N GLN A 13 -22.23 6.74 34.54
CA GLN A 13 -23.37 6.67 33.61
C GLN A 13 -24.66 6.17 34.26
N HIS A 14 -24.56 5.18 35.16
CA HIS A 14 -25.71 4.61 35.85
C HIS A 14 -26.12 5.37 37.12
N THR A 15 -25.35 6.37 37.53
CA THR A 15 -25.70 7.23 38.66
C THR A 15 -26.66 8.33 38.19
N LYS A 16 -27.88 8.33 38.74
CA LYS A 16 -28.98 9.22 38.33
C LYS A 16 -28.61 10.72 38.32
N HIS A 17 -27.73 11.14 39.23
CA HIS A 17 -27.25 12.53 39.33
C HIS A 17 -26.36 12.94 38.15
N PHE A 18 -25.67 12.00 37.51
CA PHE A 18 -24.76 12.25 36.39
C PHE A 18 -25.29 11.73 35.05
N ALA A 19 -26.55 11.31 34.97
CA ALA A 19 -27.12 10.67 33.77
C ALA A 19 -27.06 11.56 32.51
N HIS A 20 -27.05 12.89 32.66
CA HIS A 20 -26.96 13.80 31.52
C HIS A 20 -25.62 13.62 30.75
N PRO A 21 -25.64 13.41 29.41
CA PRO A 21 -24.45 13.13 28.62
C PRO A 21 -23.31 14.14 28.76
N ALA A 22 -23.61 15.41 29.01
CA ALA A 22 -22.59 16.44 29.25
C ALA A 22 -21.63 16.11 30.42
N ASN A 23 -22.06 15.29 31.39
CA ASN A 23 -21.27 14.95 32.57
C ASN A 23 -20.23 13.85 32.32
N TRP A 24 -20.40 13.03 31.27
CA TRP A 24 -19.53 11.89 31.00
C TRP A 24 -19.04 11.79 29.55
N ALA A 25 -19.64 12.52 28.60
CA ALA A 25 -19.26 12.47 27.18
C ALA A 25 -17.80 12.89 26.95
N GLY A 26 -17.31 13.91 27.67
CA GLY A 26 -15.91 14.32 27.63
C GLY A 26 -14.96 13.19 28.09
N PHE A 27 -15.35 12.43 29.10
CA PHE A 27 -14.57 11.29 29.59
C PHE A 27 -14.71 10.04 28.72
N ILE A 28 -15.78 9.86 27.94
CA ILE A 28 -15.80 8.82 26.89
C ILE A 28 -14.81 9.12 25.78
N LEU A 29 -14.72 10.39 25.39
CA LEU A 29 -13.79 10.82 24.36
C LEU A 29 -12.32 10.80 24.84
N ILE A 30 -12.07 11.13 26.11
CA ILE A 30 -10.71 11.25 26.66
C ILE A 30 -10.27 9.99 27.44
N GLY A 31 -11.20 9.30 28.07
CA GLY A 31 -10.98 8.18 29.01
C GLY A 31 -11.33 6.79 28.46
N GLY A 32 -11.94 6.70 27.27
CA GLY A 32 -11.82 5.47 26.50
C GLY A 32 -10.36 5.27 26.08
N ASN A 33 -9.93 4.02 25.88
CA ASN A 33 -8.78 3.76 25.00
C ASN A 33 -9.19 4.12 23.55
N VAL A 34 -9.44 5.40 23.31
CA VAL A 34 -9.53 5.95 21.97
C VAL A 34 -8.09 5.95 21.51
N ARG A 35 -7.65 4.84 20.92
CA ARG A 35 -6.59 4.91 19.93
C ARG A 35 -7.15 5.89 18.90
N LEU A 36 -6.73 7.15 18.95
CA LEU A 36 -6.79 8.06 17.82
C LEU A 36 -5.92 7.38 16.75
N SER A 37 -6.49 6.37 16.09
CA SER A 37 -5.79 5.58 15.09
C SER A 37 -5.74 6.46 13.89
N ASN A 38 -4.69 7.27 13.82
CA ASN A 38 -4.33 7.95 12.61
C ASN A 38 -4.26 6.87 11.52
N LYS A 39 -5.05 7.02 10.45
CA LYS A 39 -5.06 6.04 9.35
C LYS A 39 -3.65 5.89 8.75
N VAL A 40 -2.84 6.95 8.81
CA VAL A 40 -1.43 6.92 8.43
C VAL A 40 -0.61 6.00 9.34
N ALA A 41 -0.85 6.01 10.66
CA ALA A 41 -0.20 5.06 11.58
C ALA A 41 -0.64 3.60 11.34
N LEU A 42 -1.88 3.38 10.88
CA LEU A 42 -2.34 2.03 10.49
C LEU A 42 -1.61 1.49 9.25
N ILE A 43 -1.17 2.37 8.33
CA ILE A 43 -0.34 1.98 7.18
C ILE A 43 0.98 1.37 7.67
N GLY A 44 1.68 2.07 8.58
CA GLY A 44 2.97 1.60 9.11
C GLY A 44 2.83 0.28 9.84
N GLN A 45 1.82 0.14 10.70
CA GLN A 45 1.53 -1.13 11.37
C GLN A 45 1.28 -2.27 10.38
N ALA A 46 0.48 -2.01 9.33
CA ALA A 46 0.18 -3.02 8.32
C ALA A 46 1.43 -3.41 7.49
N LEU A 47 2.33 -2.47 7.22
CA LEU A 47 3.62 -2.74 6.58
C LEU A 47 4.55 -3.58 7.48
N CYS A 48 4.59 -3.29 8.78
CA CYS A 48 5.28 -4.12 9.76
C CYS A 48 4.74 -5.57 9.78
N GLU A 49 3.41 -5.75 9.74
CA GLU A 49 2.78 -7.07 9.65
C GLU A 49 3.15 -7.82 8.37
N LEU A 50 3.14 -7.14 7.22
CA LEU A 50 3.57 -7.69 5.93
C LEU A 50 5.01 -8.22 6.02
N MET A 51 5.90 -7.46 6.67
CA MET A 51 7.31 -7.80 6.77
C MET A 51 7.64 -8.95 7.74
N ARG A 52 6.69 -9.43 8.56
CA ARG A 52 6.94 -10.59 9.45
C ARG A 52 7.30 -11.88 8.70
N THR A 53 7.01 -11.95 7.41
CA THR A 53 7.36 -13.09 6.55
C THR A 53 8.23 -12.63 5.38
N PRO A 54 9.50 -12.24 5.60
CA PRO A 54 10.35 -11.57 4.60
C PRO A 54 10.52 -12.37 3.30
N ASP A 55 10.48 -13.71 3.37
CA ASP A 55 10.63 -14.58 2.19
C ASP A 55 9.42 -14.57 1.26
N LYS A 56 8.23 -14.24 1.79
CA LYS A 56 6.95 -14.30 1.06
C LYS A 56 6.28 -12.93 0.89
N CYS A 57 6.69 -11.92 1.66
CA CYS A 57 6.02 -10.62 1.70
C CYS A 57 6.11 -9.85 0.37
N ARG A 58 7.13 -10.11 -0.46
CA ARG A 58 7.33 -9.35 -1.72
C ARG A 58 6.16 -9.47 -2.68
N ASP A 59 5.53 -10.64 -2.79
CA ASP A 59 4.38 -10.81 -3.67
C ASP A 59 3.15 -10.08 -3.13
N ALA A 60 2.91 -10.15 -1.81
CA ALA A 60 1.86 -9.36 -1.16
C ALA A 60 2.09 -7.85 -1.34
N LEU A 61 3.33 -7.36 -1.18
CA LEU A 61 3.72 -5.97 -1.42
C LEU A 61 3.46 -5.55 -2.87
N ARG A 62 3.82 -6.39 -3.86
CA ARG A 62 3.55 -6.13 -5.29
C ARG A 62 2.06 -6.06 -5.58
N VAL A 63 1.27 -6.95 -5.00
CA VAL A 63 -0.20 -6.94 -5.15
C VAL A 63 -0.78 -5.66 -4.56
N CYS A 64 -0.36 -5.27 -3.36
CA CYS A 64 -0.81 -4.02 -2.74
C CYS A 64 -0.42 -2.81 -3.60
N LEU A 65 0.83 -2.75 -4.07
CA LEU A 65 1.32 -1.65 -4.89
C LEU A 65 0.50 -1.54 -6.18
N HIS A 66 0.28 -2.67 -6.86
CA HIS A 66 -0.52 -2.71 -8.08
C HIS A 66 -1.93 -2.14 -7.87
N LEU A 67 -2.61 -2.51 -6.78
CA LEU A 67 -3.96 -2.02 -6.49
C LEU A 67 -3.97 -0.53 -6.15
N VAL A 68 -3.00 -0.07 -5.36
CA VAL A 68 -2.82 1.34 -4.97
C VAL A 68 -2.53 2.20 -6.21
N GLU A 69 -1.55 1.82 -7.04
CA GLU A 69 -1.21 2.53 -8.27
C GLU A 69 -2.38 2.55 -9.26
N LYS A 70 -3.08 1.43 -9.41
CA LYS A 70 -4.28 1.37 -10.26
C LYS A 70 -5.37 2.32 -9.75
N SER A 71 -5.52 2.48 -8.44
CA SER A 71 -6.45 3.45 -7.85
C SER A 71 -6.02 4.89 -8.14
N LEU A 72 -4.75 5.23 -7.91
CA LEU A 72 -4.17 6.54 -8.23
C LEU A 72 -4.34 6.90 -9.71
N GLN A 73 -4.04 5.96 -10.62
CA GLN A 73 -4.23 6.16 -12.06
C GLN A 73 -5.68 6.51 -12.42
N ARG A 74 -6.66 5.86 -11.78
CA ARG A 74 -8.08 6.17 -12.01
C ARG A 74 -8.46 7.55 -11.48
N ILE A 75 -7.97 7.90 -10.30
CA ILE A 75 -8.20 9.20 -9.65
C ILE A 75 -7.63 10.32 -10.52
N HIS A 76 -6.36 10.20 -10.96
CA HIS A 76 -5.71 11.17 -11.84
C HIS A 76 -6.39 11.31 -13.21
N ARG A 77 -7.00 10.22 -13.72
CA ARG A 77 -7.82 10.24 -14.96
C ARG A 77 -9.26 10.71 -14.74
N GLY A 78 -9.65 11.08 -13.52
CA GLY A 78 -11.00 11.55 -13.20
C GLY A 78 -12.10 10.49 -13.30
N GLN A 79 -11.76 9.19 -13.21
CA GLN A 79 -12.71 8.10 -13.38
C GLN A 79 -13.56 7.89 -12.12
N LYS A 80 -14.81 8.37 -12.12
CA LYS A 80 -15.73 8.31 -10.98
C LYS A 80 -16.54 7.01 -10.85
N ASN A 81 -16.50 6.14 -11.84
CA ASN A 81 -17.23 4.87 -11.77
C ASN A 81 -16.64 3.97 -10.68
N ALA A 82 -17.51 3.31 -9.90
CA ALA A 82 -17.08 2.31 -8.93
C ALA A 82 -16.34 1.16 -9.65
N MET A 83 -15.25 0.71 -9.05
CA MET A 83 -14.46 -0.44 -9.51
C MET A 83 -14.25 -1.35 -8.31
N TYR A 84 -14.31 -2.66 -8.54
CA TYR A 84 -14.05 -3.65 -7.52
C TYR A 84 -13.25 -4.83 -8.08
N THR A 85 -12.63 -5.58 -7.17
CA THR A 85 -12.08 -6.91 -7.42
C THR A 85 -12.58 -7.86 -6.34
N THR A 86 -12.49 -9.17 -6.54
CA THR A 86 -12.90 -10.13 -5.51
C THR A 86 -11.82 -10.24 -4.43
N GLN A 87 -12.24 -10.36 -3.18
CA GLN A 87 -11.31 -10.57 -2.05
C GLN A 87 -10.48 -11.85 -2.27
N LYS A 88 -11.12 -12.91 -2.76
CA LYS A 88 -10.46 -14.19 -3.08
C LYS A 88 -9.34 -14.05 -4.11
N SER A 89 -9.48 -13.16 -5.10
CA SER A 89 -8.41 -12.92 -6.09
C SER A 89 -7.17 -12.27 -5.45
N ILE A 90 -7.37 -11.40 -4.47
CA ILE A 90 -6.27 -10.77 -3.72
C ILE A 90 -5.61 -11.81 -2.82
N GLU A 91 -6.40 -12.56 -2.05
CA GLU A 91 -5.92 -13.63 -1.16
C GLU A 91 -5.05 -14.65 -1.89
N ASN A 92 -5.51 -15.12 -3.06
CA ASN A 92 -4.76 -16.06 -3.89
C ASN A 92 -3.39 -15.53 -4.34
N LYS A 93 -3.25 -14.21 -4.53
CA LYS A 93 -1.99 -13.58 -4.98
C LYS A 93 -1.11 -13.12 -3.82
N ALA A 94 -1.69 -12.66 -2.72
CA ALA A 94 -0.96 -12.24 -1.53
C ALA A 94 -0.40 -13.44 -0.74
N GLY A 95 -0.97 -14.63 -0.93
CA GLY A 95 -0.51 -15.85 -0.29
C GLY A 95 -0.78 -15.85 1.23
N PRO A 96 0.08 -16.50 2.04
CA PRO A 96 -0.14 -16.65 3.48
C PRO A 96 0.24 -15.41 4.30
N VAL A 97 0.64 -14.32 3.64
CA VAL A 97 1.14 -13.11 4.29
C VAL A 97 -0.03 -12.34 4.92
N ILE A 98 0.16 -11.81 6.12
CA ILE A 98 -0.83 -10.99 6.84
C ILE A 98 -0.56 -9.49 6.64
N GLY A 99 -1.48 -8.63 7.07
CA GLY A 99 -1.31 -7.17 6.99
C GLY A 99 -1.72 -6.51 5.67
N TRP A 100 -1.73 -7.22 4.53
CA TRP A 100 -2.15 -6.63 3.25
C TRP A 100 -3.59 -6.09 3.27
N LYS A 101 -4.49 -6.78 3.98
CA LYS A 101 -5.90 -6.36 4.11
C LYS A 101 -6.01 -5.05 4.90
N ASP A 102 -5.30 -4.97 6.02
CA ASP A 102 -5.28 -3.78 6.88
C ASP A 102 -4.64 -2.59 6.16
N LEU A 103 -3.59 -2.84 5.36
CA LEU A 103 -2.96 -1.83 4.53
C LEU A 103 -3.96 -1.23 3.52
N LEU A 104 -4.67 -2.09 2.78
CA LEU A 104 -5.67 -1.64 1.81
C LEU A 104 -6.82 -0.87 2.49
N MET A 105 -7.29 -1.33 3.66
CA MET A 105 -8.30 -0.61 4.42
C MET A 105 -7.79 0.76 4.90
N ALA A 106 -6.55 0.86 5.38
CA ALA A 106 -5.95 2.09 5.87
C ALA A 106 -5.86 3.18 4.79
N VAL A 107 -5.53 2.80 3.55
CA VAL A 107 -5.46 3.74 2.41
C VAL A 107 -6.82 4.03 1.77
N GLY A 108 -7.88 3.31 2.15
CA GLY A 108 -9.27 3.63 1.79
C GLY A 108 -9.99 2.65 0.88
N PHE A 109 -9.44 1.45 0.65
CA PHE A 109 -10.22 0.38 0.02
C PHE A 109 -11.31 -0.09 0.97
N ARG A 110 -12.49 -0.38 0.41
CA ARG A 110 -13.63 -0.88 1.19
C ARG A 110 -13.85 -2.34 0.92
N PHE A 111 -13.89 -3.14 1.99
CA PHE A 111 -14.18 -4.56 1.91
C PHE A 111 -15.66 -4.77 2.22
N GLU A 112 -16.37 -5.41 1.30
CA GLU A 112 -17.79 -5.74 1.47
C GLU A 112 -17.96 -7.27 1.42
N PRO A 113 -18.74 -7.85 2.37
CA PRO A 113 -19.05 -9.26 2.35
C PRO A 113 -19.92 -9.62 1.14
N ALA A 114 -19.99 -10.91 0.82
CA ALA A 114 -20.86 -11.38 -0.26
C ALA A 114 -22.32 -11.00 0.00
N ALA A 115 -22.92 -10.25 -0.93
CA ALA A 115 -24.29 -9.78 -0.84
C ALA A 115 -24.87 -9.54 -2.24
N ASN A 116 -26.19 -9.67 -2.39
CA ASN A 116 -26.91 -9.34 -3.64
C ASN A 116 -26.33 -10.00 -4.92
N GLY A 117 -25.87 -11.25 -4.82
CA GLY A 117 -25.27 -11.98 -5.94
C GLY A 117 -23.83 -11.59 -6.28
N ILE A 118 -23.23 -10.67 -5.52
CA ILE A 118 -21.82 -10.28 -5.65
C ILE A 118 -21.01 -11.06 -4.60
N PRO A 119 -19.88 -11.69 -4.97
CA PRO A 119 -18.99 -12.33 -4.00
C PRO A 119 -18.31 -11.27 -3.11
N SER A 120 -17.69 -11.70 -2.00
CA SER A 120 -16.91 -10.79 -1.15
C SER A 120 -15.90 -9.99 -1.99
N SER A 121 -16.01 -8.67 -1.93
CA SER A 121 -15.41 -7.76 -2.90
C SER A 121 -14.67 -6.62 -2.22
N VAL A 122 -13.68 -6.08 -2.93
CA VAL A 122 -12.85 -4.97 -2.50
C VAL A 122 -13.02 -3.83 -3.49
N PHE A 123 -13.62 -2.75 -3.01
CA PHE A 123 -13.91 -1.56 -3.79
C PHE A 123 -12.77 -0.55 -3.71
N PHE A 124 -12.44 0.01 -4.88
CA PHE A 124 -11.35 0.95 -5.05
C PHE A 124 -11.77 2.34 -4.53
N PRO A 125 -10.86 3.07 -3.85
CA PRO A 125 -11.10 4.46 -3.48
C PRO A 125 -11.25 5.35 -4.73
N GLN A 126 -12.07 6.40 -4.62
CA GLN A 126 -12.35 7.34 -5.71
C GLN A 126 -11.65 8.69 -5.54
N THR A 127 -11.02 8.91 -4.38
CA THR A 127 -10.28 10.11 -4.02
C THR A 127 -9.04 9.69 -3.22
N ASP A 128 -8.02 10.55 -3.21
CA ASP A 128 -6.81 10.36 -2.40
C ASP A 128 -6.74 11.45 -1.30
N PRO A 129 -7.57 11.36 -0.24
CA PRO A 129 -7.51 12.32 0.85
C PRO A 129 -6.17 12.24 1.58
N GLU A 130 -5.56 13.40 1.84
CA GLU A 130 -4.26 13.55 2.52
C GLU A 130 -3.08 12.87 1.80
N ASP A 131 -3.26 12.52 0.53
CA ASP A 131 -2.26 11.81 -0.29
C ASP A 131 -1.88 10.42 0.26
N ARG A 132 -2.78 9.76 1.00
CA ARG A 132 -2.49 8.46 1.63
C ARG A 132 -2.18 7.35 0.63
N LEU A 133 -2.86 7.32 -0.51
CA LEU A 133 -2.54 6.37 -1.58
C LEU A 133 -1.17 6.68 -2.18
N SER A 134 -0.89 7.96 -2.44
CA SER A 134 0.41 8.40 -2.97
C SER A 134 1.57 8.04 -2.03
N GLN A 135 1.41 8.31 -0.73
CA GLN A 135 2.35 7.92 0.31
C GLN A 135 2.54 6.41 0.42
N CYS A 136 1.44 5.65 0.43
CA CYS A 136 1.51 4.19 0.46
C CYS A 136 2.22 3.65 -0.79
N SER A 137 1.98 4.24 -1.96
CA SER A 137 2.66 3.88 -3.20
C SER A 137 4.17 4.10 -3.07
N ALA A 138 4.61 5.28 -2.62
CA ALA A 138 6.04 5.59 -2.42
C ALA A 138 6.69 4.63 -1.41
N SER A 139 6.00 4.34 -0.31
CA SER A 139 6.45 3.40 0.73
C SER A 139 6.63 1.98 0.20
N LEU A 140 5.65 1.48 -0.55
CA LEU A 140 5.69 0.15 -1.17
C LEU A 140 6.78 0.05 -2.24
N GLN A 141 6.97 1.10 -3.04
CA GLN A 141 8.05 1.16 -4.02
C GLN A 141 9.42 1.19 -3.35
N ALA A 142 9.60 1.93 -2.24
CA ALA A 142 10.85 1.92 -1.48
C ALA A 142 11.17 0.52 -0.93
N LEU A 143 10.19 -0.14 -0.30
CA LEU A 143 10.34 -1.51 0.22
C LEU A 143 10.65 -2.53 -0.89
N LEU A 144 9.97 -2.43 -2.03
CA LEU A 144 10.23 -3.29 -3.19
C LEU A 144 11.56 -2.94 -3.88
N GLY A 145 12.09 -1.73 -3.71
CA GLY A 145 13.40 -1.32 -4.19
C GLY A 145 14.56 -1.91 -3.38
N LEU A 146 14.30 -2.47 -2.19
CA LEU A 146 15.31 -3.12 -1.36
C LEU A 146 15.71 -4.50 -1.92
N SER A 147 16.97 -4.86 -1.73
CA SER A 147 17.46 -6.22 -1.95
C SER A 147 16.81 -7.20 -0.96
N PRO A 148 16.77 -8.51 -1.27
CA PRO A 148 16.24 -9.52 -0.34
C PRO A 148 16.95 -9.52 1.02
N THR A 149 18.28 -9.32 1.03
CA THR A 149 19.08 -9.28 2.27
C THR A 149 18.75 -8.07 3.13
N THR A 150 18.63 -6.88 2.52
CA THR A 150 18.24 -5.65 3.22
C THR A 150 16.81 -5.75 3.77
N LEU A 151 15.88 -6.31 2.99
CA LEU A 151 14.51 -6.52 3.45
C LEU A 151 14.45 -7.51 4.63
N HIS A 152 15.24 -8.57 4.59
CA HIS A 152 15.34 -9.53 5.69
C HIS A 152 15.94 -8.90 6.96
N ALA A 153 16.99 -8.08 6.84
CA ALA A 153 17.55 -7.33 7.96
C ALA A 153 16.51 -6.36 8.56
N LEU A 154 15.78 -5.63 7.71
CA LEU A 154 14.71 -4.73 8.13
C LEU A 154 13.58 -5.47 8.85
N SER A 155 13.23 -6.69 8.44
CA SER A 155 12.21 -7.50 9.11
C SER A 155 12.55 -7.86 10.55
N LYS A 156 13.85 -8.00 10.88
CA LYS A 156 14.32 -8.22 12.25
C LYS A 156 14.15 -6.96 13.12
N LEU A 157 14.30 -5.77 12.52
CA LEU A 157 14.11 -4.49 13.19
C LEU A 157 12.65 -4.20 13.56
N VAL A 158 11.68 -4.76 12.85
CA VAL A 158 10.23 -4.59 13.16
C VAL A 158 9.89 -4.94 14.61
N ASN A 159 10.60 -5.89 15.20
CA ASN A 159 10.38 -6.31 16.58
C ASN A 159 11.05 -5.39 17.62
N ASN A 160 11.85 -4.42 17.17
CA ASN A 160 12.67 -3.53 18.02
C ASN A 160 12.34 -2.06 17.72
N ALA A 161 11.06 -1.68 17.76
CA ALA A 161 10.62 -0.32 17.41
C ALA A 161 11.23 0.79 18.31
N GLU A 162 11.71 0.44 19.50
CA GLU A 162 12.36 1.37 20.43
C GLU A 162 13.67 2.00 19.90
N ILE A 163 14.35 1.31 18.97
CA ILE A 163 15.58 1.83 18.35
C ILE A 163 15.35 2.50 17.00
N ALA A 164 14.09 2.61 16.56
CA ALA A 164 13.75 3.13 15.25
C ALA A 164 14.27 4.55 15.03
N ASP A 165 14.11 5.43 16.03
CA ASP A 165 14.56 6.82 15.95
C ASP A 165 16.09 6.92 15.79
N GLU A 166 16.84 6.08 16.52
CA GLU A 166 18.29 6.04 16.43
C GLU A 166 18.77 5.60 15.03
N ILE A 167 18.21 4.51 14.49
CA ILE A 167 18.60 4.03 13.15
C ILE A 167 18.11 4.97 12.03
N ILE A 168 16.94 5.60 12.18
CA ILE A 168 16.48 6.65 11.27
C ILE A 168 17.46 7.82 11.29
N GLY A 169 17.92 8.25 12.46
CA GLY A 169 18.93 9.29 12.61
C GLY A 169 20.24 8.96 11.90
N VAL A 170 20.74 7.73 12.07
CA VAL A 170 21.93 7.23 11.35
C VAL A 170 21.73 7.28 9.84
N MET A 171 20.60 6.75 9.34
CA MET A 171 20.33 6.73 7.91
C MET A 171 20.11 8.12 7.30
N ARG A 172 19.53 9.06 8.05
CA ARG A 172 19.46 10.48 7.66
C ARG A 172 20.85 11.06 7.48
N ASN A 173 21.72 10.88 8.48
CA ASN A 173 23.09 11.35 8.44
C ASN A 173 23.86 10.78 7.24
N VAL A 174 23.73 9.47 6.99
CA VAL A 174 24.30 8.80 5.81
C VAL A 174 23.83 9.46 4.51
N VAL A 175 22.51 9.62 4.33
CA VAL A 175 21.95 10.17 3.08
C VAL A 175 22.37 11.62 2.84
N THR A 176 22.57 12.41 3.90
CA THR A 176 23.04 13.81 3.81
C THR A 176 24.52 13.93 3.49
N GLN A 177 25.34 12.94 3.85
CA GLN A 177 26.78 12.94 3.58
C GLN A 177 27.12 12.55 2.13
N PHE A 178 26.20 11.90 1.40
CA PHE A 178 26.43 11.64 -0.01
C PHE A 178 26.44 12.95 -0.82
N PRO A 179 27.45 13.15 -1.69
CA PRO A 179 27.53 14.35 -2.51
C PRO A 179 26.29 14.49 -3.41
N PRO A 180 25.80 15.72 -3.64
CA PRO A 180 24.75 15.96 -4.62
C PRO A 180 25.23 15.54 -6.01
N LYS A 181 24.37 14.89 -6.79
CA LYS A 181 24.69 14.51 -8.18
C LYS A 181 25.11 15.76 -8.96
N GLY A 182 26.38 15.84 -9.36
CA GLY A 182 26.91 16.95 -10.18
C GLY A 182 28.24 17.53 -9.71
N THR A 183 28.74 17.18 -8.53
CA THR A 183 30.08 17.58 -8.09
C THR A 183 31.11 16.55 -8.55
N THR A 184 31.81 16.86 -9.65
CA THR A 184 32.97 16.09 -10.15
C THR A 184 34.20 16.30 -9.26
N SER A 185 34.15 15.83 -8.02
CA SER A 185 35.35 15.58 -7.21
C SER A 185 35.68 14.11 -7.33
N ASN A 186 36.81 13.82 -7.98
CA ASN A 186 37.30 12.49 -8.38
C ASN A 186 37.78 11.59 -7.21
N GLU A 187 37.31 11.81 -5.99
CA GLU A 187 37.48 10.85 -4.90
C GLU A 187 36.10 10.37 -4.47
N SER A 188 35.90 9.06 -4.51
CA SER A 188 34.76 8.43 -3.85
C SER A 188 34.95 8.64 -2.36
N GLU A 189 34.46 9.77 -1.85
CA GLU A 189 34.56 10.12 -0.44
C GLU A 189 33.83 9.05 0.36
N SER A 190 34.59 8.20 1.05
CA SER A 190 34.05 7.14 1.86
C SER A 190 33.39 7.78 3.08
N ILE A 191 32.11 7.51 3.27
CA ILE A 191 31.32 8.02 4.38
C ILE A 191 31.64 7.17 5.61
N ASP A 192 32.11 7.83 6.66
CA ASP A 192 32.34 7.22 7.96
C ASP A 192 31.16 7.52 8.89
N ILE A 193 30.62 6.47 9.50
CA ILE A 193 29.57 6.59 10.51
C ILE A 193 30.01 5.95 11.81
N ILE A 194 29.59 6.57 12.90
CA ILE A 194 29.84 6.10 14.25
C ILE A 194 28.48 5.80 14.88
N ILE A 195 28.33 4.59 15.39
CA ILE A 195 27.09 4.12 16.02
C ILE A 195 27.39 3.55 17.41
N GLY A 196 26.43 3.62 18.32
CA GLY A 196 26.59 3.01 19.64
C GLY A 196 26.63 1.48 19.56
N VAL A 197 27.45 0.84 20.39
CA VAL A 197 27.52 -0.64 20.50
C VAL A 197 26.15 -1.24 20.85
N ARG A 198 25.32 -0.51 21.60
CA ARG A 198 23.94 -0.91 21.90
C ARG A 198 23.10 -1.07 20.62
N LEU A 199 23.11 -0.07 19.74
CA LEU A 199 22.39 -0.08 18.46
C LEU A 199 22.94 -1.18 17.54
N TRP A 200 24.27 -1.30 17.45
CA TRP A 200 24.93 -2.33 16.63
C TRP A 200 24.53 -3.76 16.99
N ARG A 201 24.37 -4.04 18.30
CA ARG A 201 23.99 -5.36 18.81
C ARG A 201 22.52 -5.72 18.58
N VAL A 202 21.67 -4.76 18.18
CA VAL A 202 20.26 -5.06 17.89
C VAL A 202 20.16 -5.92 16.64
N ALA A 203 19.38 -6.99 16.72
CA ALA A 203 19.13 -7.89 15.60
C ALA A 203 18.51 -7.14 14.42
N GLY A 204 19.14 -7.25 13.24
CA GLY A 204 18.77 -6.54 12.04
C GLY A 204 19.60 -5.28 11.78
N CYS A 205 20.19 -4.65 12.80
CA CYS A 205 20.87 -3.37 12.62
C CYS A 205 22.21 -3.52 11.87
N HIS A 206 23.09 -4.39 12.37
CA HIS A 206 24.37 -4.63 11.70
C HIS A 206 24.18 -5.34 10.35
N GLU A 207 23.18 -6.23 10.23
CA GLU A 207 22.86 -6.85 8.94
C GLU A 207 22.34 -5.83 7.92
N LEU A 208 21.58 -4.82 8.36
CA LEU A 208 21.07 -3.75 7.49
C LEU A 208 22.20 -2.86 6.98
N LEU A 209 23.12 -2.46 7.85
CA LEU A 209 24.26 -1.64 7.46
C LEU A 209 25.22 -2.43 6.56
N ALA A 210 25.49 -3.70 6.89
CA ALA A 210 26.30 -4.58 6.03
C ALA A 210 25.65 -4.80 4.65
N SER A 211 24.32 -4.99 4.58
CA SER A 211 23.62 -5.18 3.31
C SER A 211 23.58 -3.92 2.43
N LEU A 212 23.82 -2.75 3.04
CA LEU A 212 24.04 -1.47 2.36
C LEU A 212 25.50 -1.24 1.95
N GLY A 213 26.41 -2.16 2.28
CA GLY A 213 27.83 -2.06 1.94
C GLY A 213 28.66 -1.25 2.93
N PHE A 214 28.25 -1.16 4.20
CA PHE A 214 29.09 -0.60 5.26
C PHE A 214 30.01 -1.68 5.83
N ASP A 215 31.30 -1.40 5.81
CA ASP A 215 32.35 -2.26 6.34
C ASP A 215 32.72 -1.84 7.76
N LEU A 216 32.96 -2.85 8.62
CA LEU A 216 33.42 -2.64 9.99
C LEU A 216 34.89 -2.22 10.02
N MET A 217 35.15 -1.04 10.59
CA MET A 217 36.50 -0.49 10.69
C MET A 217 37.09 -0.69 12.08
N GLU A 218 36.35 -0.28 13.11
CA GLU A 218 36.81 -0.31 14.50
C GLU A 218 35.66 -0.62 15.45
N VAL A 219 35.94 -1.39 16.50
CA VAL A 219 35.02 -1.64 17.61
C VAL A 219 35.66 -1.09 18.88
N GLY A 220 35.15 0.04 19.35
CA GLY A 220 35.52 0.62 20.63
C GLY A 220 34.70 0.04 21.78
N GLN A 221 34.86 0.62 22.97
CA GLN A 221 34.15 0.20 24.18
C GLN A 221 32.64 0.45 24.09
N ASP A 222 32.25 1.66 23.63
CA ASP A 222 30.84 2.09 23.55
C ASP A 222 30.37 2.41 22.12
N GLN A 223 31.29 2.50 21.16
CA GLN A 223 31.01 2.91 19.79
C GLN A 223 31.65 1.97 18.76
N VAL A 224 31.02 1.89 17.60
CA VAL A 224 31.46 1.11 16.44
C VAL A 224 31.60 2.06 15.26
N THR A 225 32.75 2.02 14.60
CA THR A 225 33.05 2.82 13.41
C THR A 225 32.85 1.96 12.16
N LEU A 226 32.05 2.47 11.24
CA LEU A 226 31.76 1.84 9.96
C LEU A 226 32.12 2.80 8.83
N ARG A 227 32.55 2.24 7.70
CA ARG A 227 32.88 3.00 6.50
C ARG A 227 32.12 2.45 5.31
N THR A 228 31.64 3.31 4.42
CA THR A 228 31.06 2.84 3.16
C THR A 228 32.11 2.18 2.28
N GLY A 229 31.85 0.94 1.90
CA GLY A 229 32.59 0.21 0.88
C GLY A 229 32.12 0.57 -0.55
N LYS A 230 32.73 -0.08 -1.55
CA LYS A 230 32.49 0.20 -2.98
C LYS A 230 31.05 -0.09 -3.44
N GLN A 231 30.31 -0.90 -2.69
CA GLN A 231 28.94 -1.30 -3.01
C GLN A 231 27.89 -0.36 -2.39
N ALA A 232 28.31 0.59 -1.55
CA ALA A 232 27.42 1.55 -0.93
C ALA A 232 26.85 2.51 -1.98
N ASN A 233 25.52 2.62 -2.02
CA ASN A 233 24.83 3.43 -3.00
C ASN A 233 23.83 4.36 -2.29
N ARG A 234 23.92 5.67 -2.60
CA ARG A 234 22.99 6.69 -2.13
C ARG A 234 21.53 6.28 -2.33
N ARG A 235 21.18 5.74 -3.50
CA ARG A 235 19.80 5.33 -3.82
C ARG A 235 19.31 4.23 -2.89
N ASN A 236 20.15 3.24 -2.57
CA ASN A 236 19.78 2.16 -1.66
C ASN A 236 19.63 2.68 -0.23
N CYS A 237 20.52 3.56 0.21
CA CYS A 237 20.42 4.22 1.51
C CYS A 237 19.14 5.06 1.63
N GLN A 238 18.77 5.76 0.55
CA GLN A 238 17.49 6.48 0.47
C GLN A 238 16.30 5.54 0.57
N PHE A 239 16.26 4.44 -0.18
CA PHE A 239 15.17 3.47 -0.07
C PHE A 239 15.06 2.85 1.33
N VAL A 240 16.18 2.58 2.00
CA VAL A 240 16.16 2.12 3.39
C VAL A 240 15.61 3.20 4.32
N LEU A 241 16.08 4.44 4.21
CA LEU A 241 15.54 5.56 5.00
C LEU A 241 14.03 5.70 4.79
N GLN A 242 13.56 5.64 3.54
CA GLN A 242 12.12 5.70 3.25
C GLN A 242 11.34 4.52 3.81
N SER A 243 11.93 3.34 3.77
CA SER A 243 11.31 2.15 4.34
C SER A 243 11.22 2.24 5.88
N LEU A 244 12.25 2.75 6.55
CA LEU A 244 12.26 2.97 7.99
C LEU A 244 11.19 4.00 8.40
N LEU A 245 11.08 5.12 7.68
CA LEU A 245 10.01 6.10 7.92
C LEU A 245 8.64 5.47 7.67
N ALA A 246 8.45 4.75 6.58
CA ALA A 246 7.19 4.08 6.29
C ALA A 246 6.77 3.05 7.36
N LEU A 247 7.71 2.45 8.09
CA LEU A 247 7.43 1.45 9.11
C LEU A 247 7.22 2.08 10.50
N PHE A 248 8.03 3.06 10.86
CA PHE A 248 8.14 3.55 12.24
C PHE A 248 7.71 5.01 12.40
N ASP A 249 7.86 5.85 11.37
CA ASP A 249 7.45 7.26 11.38
C ASP A 249 6.71 7.65 10.11
N THR A 250 5.51 7.10 9.99
CA THR A 250 4.65 7.28 8.82
C THR A 250 4.22 8.73 8.58
N GLN A 251 4.38 9.63 9.55
CA GLN A 251 4.04 11.05 9.35
C GLN A 251 5.14 11.77 8.57
N GLU A 252 6.39 11.36 8.74
CA GLU A 252 7.55 11.90 8.03
C GLU A 252 7.88 11.14 6.73
N ALA A 253 7.14 10.05 6.44
CA ALA A 253 7.30 9.28 5.22
C ALA A 253 6.87 10.07 3.96
N PRO A 254 7.69 10.15 2.91
CA PRO A 254 7.39 10.90 1.70
C PRO A 254 6.21 10.39 0.91
N LYS A 255 5.54 11.33 0.27
CA LYS A 255 4.39 11.11 -0.61
C LYS A 255 4.80 10.79 -2.05
N SER A 256 6.05 11.07 -2.40
CA SER A 256 6.65 10.74 -3.69
C SER A 256 8.07 10.26 -3.49
N LEU A 257 8.54 9.39 -4.36
CA LEU A 257 9.96 9.10 -4.44
C LEU A 257 10.63 10.30 -5.10
N GLY A 258 11.45 11.05 -4.35
CA GLY A 258 12.35 12.09 -4.87
C GLY A 258 13.48 11.51 -5.74
N ILE A 259 13.14 10.57 -6.64
CA ILE A 259 14.01 10.09 -7.70
C ILE A 259 13.80 11.05 -8.86
N GLU A 260 14.42 12.22 -8.78
CA GLU A 260 14.60 13.00 -10.00
C GLU A 260 15.48 12.18 -10.95
N SER A 261 14.84 11.71 -12.02
CA SER A 261 15.42 11.17 -13.26
C SER A 261 16.47 10.06 -13.11
N SER A 262 15.99 8.82 -13.04
CA SER A 262 16.71 7.69 -13.64
C SER A 262 15.94 7.29 -14.90
N SER A 263 16.08 8.08 -15.96
CA SER A 263 15.70 7.68 -17.31
C SER A 263 16.67 6.60 -17.77
N SER A 264 16.36 5.33 -17.47
CA SER A 264 16.91 4.22 -18.23
C SER A 264 15.98 4.01 -19.43
N SER A 265 16.25 4.77 -20.47
CA SER A 265 15.79 4.48 -21.83
C SER A 265 16.61 3.29 -22.33
N GLU A 266 16.14 2.08 -22.02
CA GLU A 266 16.64 0.83 -22.58
C GLU A 266 15.55 0.25 -23.49
N SER A 267 15.67 0.68 -24.75
CA SER A 267 15.37 -0.02 -26.00
C SER A 267 14.32 -1.15 -25.99
N LEU A 268 13.14 -0.85 -26.53
CA LEU A 268 12.41 -1.80 -27.37
C LEU A 268 12.66 -1.40 -28.83
N ASN A 269 13.79 -1.85 -29.37
CA ASN A 269 13.96 -2.03 -30.82
C ASN A 269 13.66 -3.50 -31.11
N GLU A 270 12.51 -3.77 -31.70
CA GLU A 270 12.25 -5.02 -32.43
C GLU A 270 11.74 -4.65 -33.83
N ASP A 271 12.63 -4.88 -34.80
CA ASP A 271 12.42 -5.30 -36.19
C ASP A 271 11.21 -4.77 -36.98
N THR A 272 11.43 -3.69 -37.73
CA THR A 272 10.81 -3.51 -39.05
C THR A 272 11.87 -3.79 -40.10
N SER A 273 11.89 -5.02 -40.63
CA SER A 273 12.71 -5.44 -41.75
C SER A 273 12.23 -4.81 -43.06
N ASP A 274 13.22 -4.47 -43.86
CA ASP A 274 13.23 -3.74 -45.12
C ASP A 274 12.22 -4.19 -46.19
N GLU A 275 11.60 -3.21 -46.87
CA GLU A 275 11.02 -3.38 -48.20
C GLU A 275 11.66 -2.38 -49.18
N ALA A 276 12.51 -2.90 -50.07
CA ALA A 276 13.00 -2.21 -51.26
C ALA A 276 12.78 -3.14 -52.48
N ALA A 277 12.04 -2.62 -53.47
CA ALA A 277 11.62 -3.31 -54.69
C ALA A 277 12.78 -3.61 -55.67
N PRO A 278 12.60 -4.60 -56.59
CA PRO A 278 12.48 -4.23 -58.01
C PRO A 278 11.46 -5.08 -58.82
N ALA A 279 11.34 -4.76 -60.12
CA ALA A 279 10.19 -4.92 -61.02
C ALA A 279 10.09 -6.21 -61.88
N ALA A 280 8.88 -6.40 -62.46
CA ALA A 280 8.48 -7.03 -63.75
C ALA A 280 7.58 -8.32 -63.73
N LYS A 281 6.54 -8.30 -64.59
CA LYS A 281 5.35 -9.20 -64.82
C LYS A 281 5.64 -10.46 -65.71
N PRO A 282 4.63 -11.28 -66.19
CA PRO A 282 3.51 -12.10 -65.62
C PRO A 282 3.52 -13.58 -66.21
N PRO A 283 2.46 -14.45 -66.31
CA PRO A 283 1.06 -14.50 -65.83
C PRO A 283 0.54 -15.83 -65.16
N SER A 284 -0.74 -15.78 -64.71
CA SER A 284 -1.80 -16.70 -64.15
C SER A 284 -1.97 -18.16 -64.68
N PRO A 285 -2.83 -19.10 -64.13
CA PRO A 285 -4.17 -18.88 -63.47
C PRO A 285 -4.63 -19.78 -62.25
N THR A 286 -5.78 -19.35 -61.68
CA THR A 286 -6.78 -19.80 -60.65
C THR A 286 -7.24 -21.29 -60.62
N PRO A 287 -8.21 -21.76 -59.75
CA PRO A 287 -8.88 -21.24 -58.52
C PRO A 287 -9.02 -22.29 -57.35
N THR A 288 -9.51 -21.96 -56.14
CA THR A 288 -10.82 -22.39 -55.51
C THR A 288 -10.87 -21.98 -54.00
N ALA A 289 -12.03 -21.58 -53.48
CA ALA A 289 -12.34 -21.19 -52.07
C ALA A 289 -13.05 -22.35 -51.29
N PRO A 290 -13.67 -22.21 -50.08
CA PRO A 290 -13.66 -21.20 -49.01
C PRO A 290 -13.59 -21.77 -47.54
N GLU A 291 -13.72 -20.87 -46.55
CA GLU A 291 -14.30 -21.00 -45.18
C GLU A 291 -13.54 -21.64 -43.98
N ALA A 292 -13.36 -20.87 -42.89
CA ALA A 292 -13.96 -21.14 -41.57
C ALA A 292 -13.62 -20.07 -40.51
N GLN A 293 -14.61 -19.79 -39.66
CA GLN A 293 -14.74 -18.69 -38.70
C GLN A 293 -13.96 -18.91 -37.39
N ARG A 294 -13.58 -17.79 -36.73
CA ARG A 294 -13.00 -17.76 -35.38
C ARG A 294 -14.04 -17.28 -34.37
N SER A 295 -14.15 -18.02 -33.27
CA SER A 295 -15.15 -17.89 -32.22
C SER A 295 -14.64 -17.07 -31.00
N VAL A 296 -15.45 -16.07 -30.61
CA VAL A 296 -15.86 -15.58 -29.27
C VAL A 296 -14.90 -15.54 -28.05
N SER A 297 -14.82 -14.36 -27.41
CA SER A 297 -15.33 -14.10 -26.02
C SER A 297 -15.21 -12.61 -25.61
N PRO A 298 -16.24 -11.95 -25.01
CA PRO A 298 -16.21 -10.53 -24.67
C PRO A 298 -16.10 -10.21 -23.15
N ALA A 299 -15.49 -9.05 -22.83
CA ALA A 299 -15.55 -8.39 -21.53
C ALA A 299 -16.73 -7.41 -21.48
N VAL A 300 -17.55 -7.45 -20.42
CA VAL A 300 -18.79 -6.66 -20.32
C VAL A 300 -18.54 -5.33 -19.61
N THR A 301 -18.72 -4.23 -20.36
CA THR A 301 -18.87 -2.86 -19.86
C THR A 301 -20.33 -2.45 -20.06
N VAL A 302 -21.06 -2.09 -19.01
CA VAL A 302 -22.43 -1.59 -19.13
C VAL A 302 -22.40 -0.08 -19.40
N LYS A 303 -22.96 0.34 -20.55
CA LYS A 303 -23.28 1.74 -20.88
C LYS A 303 -24.80 1.92 -20.96
N SER A 304 -25.28 3.02 -20.39
CA SER A 304 -26.68 3.44 -20.34
C SER A 304 -26.96 4.49 -21.41
N GLN A 305 -28.05 4.35 -22.17
CA GLN A 305 -28.66 5.42 -22.98
C GLN A 305 -30.19 5.29 -23.01
N ALA A 306 -30.89 6.36 -22.60
CA ALA A 306 -32.27 6.70 -22.97
C ALA A 306 -32.26 7.15 -24.44
N SER A 307 -33.32 7.12 -25.27
CA SER A 307 -34.75 7.43 -25.08
C SER A 307 -35.46 7.03 -26.39
N TYR A 308 -36.69 6.50 -26.40
CA TYR A 308 -37.74 6.72 -27.42
C TYR A 308 -39.10 6.18 -26.92
N ASN A 309 -40.17 6.90 -27.27
CA ASN A 309 -41.56 6.83 -26.77
C ASN A 309 -42.43 5.71 -27.40
N PHE A 310 -43.20 5.00 -26.54
CA PHE A 310 -44.59 4.43 -26.62
C PHE A 310 -45.10 3.60 -27.84
N PRO A 311 -46.11 2.70 -27.71
CA PRO A 311 -47.18 2.63 -26.70
C PRO A 311 -47.43 1.27 -25.98
N ARG A 312 -48.21 1.34 -24.90
CA ARG A 312 -48.60 0.31 -23.92
C ARG A 312 -49.77 -0.58 -24.41
N PRO A 313 -49.88 -1.84 -23.96
CA PRO A 313 -51.11 -2.28 -23.26
C PRO A 313 -50.81 -3.31 -22.11
N PRO A 314 -51.81 -3.93 -21.46
CA PRO A 314 -52.36 -3.57 -20.15
C PRO A 314 -51.91 -4.47 -18.97
N LEU A 315 -52.12 -3.97 -17.74
CA LEU A 315 -51.82 -4.64 -16.46
C LEU A 315 -52.97 -5.56 -16.01
N PRO A 316 -52.71 -6.69 -15.35
CA PRO A 316 -53.70 -7.39 -14.55
C PRO A 316 -53.69 -6.90 -13.09
N PHE A 317 -54.88 -6.59 -12.59
CA PHE A 317 -55.18 -6.28 -11.20
C PHE A 317 -54.90 -7.48 -10.28
N ARG A 318 -54.16 -7.27 -9.19
CA ARG A 318 -54.31 -8.07 -7.96
C ARG A 318 -54.38 -7.14 -6.75
N ARG A 319 -55.57 -7.09 -6.15
CA ARG A 319 -55.85 -6.48 -4.86
C ARG A 319 -55.17 -7.31 -3.76
N VAL A 320 -54.45 -6.63 -2.87
CA VAL A 320 -54.16 -7.13 -1.51
C VAL A 320 -54.96 -6.28 -0.53
N PRO A 321 -55.73 -6.87 0.39
CA PRO A 321 -56.49 -6.12 1.35
C PRO A 321 -55.61 -5.64 2.51
N PHE A 322 -55.78 -4.35 2.83
CA PHE A 322 -55.44 -3.74 4.10
C PHE A 322 -56.37 -4.28 5.18
N LEU A 323 -55.82 -4.77 6.30
CA LEU A 323 -56.53 -4.87 7.56
C LEU A 323 -55.66 -4.27 8.68
N SER A 324 -56.15 -3.14 9.14
CA SER A 324 -55.83 -2.45 10.40
C SER A 324 -56.36 -3.27 11.57
N THR A 325 -55.59 -3.39 12.67
CA THR A 325 -55.98 -2.93 14.02
C THR A 325 -54.95 -3.31 15.10
N ARG A 326 -54.47 -2.26 15.81
CA ARG A 326 -54.30 -2.10 17.28
C ARG A 326 -53.76 -3.23 18.19
N SER A 327 -52.65 -2.88 18.86
CA SER A 327 -52.47 -2.72 20.33
C SER A 327 -52.53 -3.90 21.30
N ALA A 328 -51.41 -4.12 22.03
CA ALA A 328 -51.23 -4.38 23.49
C ALA A 328 -49.85 -5.07 23.67
N PHE A 329 -48.81 -4.51 24.31
CA PHE A 329 -48.55 -4.23 25.73
C PHE A 329 -48.74 -5.40 26.72
N ILE A 330 -47.75 -5.51 27.63
CA ILE A 330 -47.56 -6.40 28.81
C ILE A 330 -46.80 -7.69 28.47
N SER A 331 -45.51 -7.88 28.81
CA SER A 331 -44.76 -7.92 30.10
C SER A 331 -44.96 -9.20 30.90
N TYR A 332 -43.88 -10.00 31.00
CA TYR A 332 -43.24 -10.48 32.24
C TYR A 332 -41.78 -10.83 31.89
#